data_AF-A0A7G2JWD9-F1
#
_entry.id   AF-A0A7G2JWD9-F1
#
_cell.length_a   1.000
_cell.length_b   1.000
_cell.length_c   1.000
_cell.angle_alpha   90.00
_cell.angle_beta   90.00
_cell.angle_gamma   90.00
#
_symmetry.space_group_name_H-M   'P 1'
#
loop_
_entity.id
_entity.type
_entity.pdbx_description
1 polymer ?
#
loop_
_entity_poly.entity_id
_entity_poly.type
_entity_poly.pdbx_seq_one_letter_code
_entity_poly.pdbx_strand_id
1 'polypeptide(L)'
;MDKDLGVTLLSQAYNGTRQTTSNRAINSIADMKGLKLRVPNAATNLAYAKYVGASPTPMAFSEVYLALQTNAVDGQENPLAAVQAQKFYEVQKFLAMTNHILNDQLYLVSNETYKELPEDLQKVVKDAAENAAKYHTKLFVDGEKDLVSFFEKQGVKI
;
A
#
# COMPACT_ATOMS: atom_id res chain seq x y z
N MET A 1 -2.90 6.87 -24.75
CA MET A 1 -2.89 5.42 -25.02
C MET A 1 -1.46 4.97 -25.06
N ASP A 2 -1.07 4.08 -24.15
CA ASP A 2 0.21 3.37 -24.23
C ASP A 2 0.10 2.30 -25.31
N LYS A 3 1.01 2.31 -26.29
CA LYS A 3 0.97 1.39 -27.44
C LYS A 3 1.68 0.07 -27.18
N ASP A 4 2.59 0.02 -26.21
CA ASP A 4 3.40 -1.16 -25.92
C ASP A 4 2.66 -2.08 -24.93
N LEU A 5 1.93 -1.49 -23.98
CA LEU A 5 1.21 -2.20 -22.92
C LEU A 5 -0.31 -2.33 -23.17
N GLY A 6 -0.83 -1.67 -24.21
CA GLY A 6 -2.25 -1.81 -24.58
C GLY A 6 -3.25 -1.15 -23.62
N VAL A 7 -2.81 -0.16 -22.82
CA VAL A 7 -3.65 0.50 -21.81
C VAL A 7 -3.76 2.01 -22.00
N THR A 8 -4.87 2.58 -21.58
CA THR A 8 -5.09 4.03 -21.49
C THR A 8 -5.25 4.45 -20.04
N LEU A 9 -4.43 5.42 -19.64
CA LEU A 9 -4.55 6.07 -18.34
C LEU A 9 -5.77 7.00 -18.33
N LEU A 10 -6.74 6.68 -17.48
CA LEU A 10 -7.93 7.50 -17.26
C LEU A 10 -7.72 8.51 -16.14
N SER A 11 -7.09 8.16 -15.04
CA SER A 11 -6.81 9.09 -13.94
C SER A 11 -5.79 8.52 -12.96
N GLN A 12 -5.27 9.37 -12.09
CA GLN A 12 -4.31 9.02 -11.04
C GLN A 12 -4.84 9.50 -9.68
N ALA A 13 -4.76 8.64 -8.67
CA ALA A 13 -5.13 8.94 -7.29
C ALA A 13 -3.95 8.72 -6.33
N TYR A 14 -3.99 9.33 -5.16
CA TYR A 14 -3.10 8.99 -4.05
C TYR A 14 -3.58 7.72 -3.35
N ASN A 15 -2.66 6.79 -3.08
CA ASN A 15 -2.95 5.50 -2.46
C ASN A 15 -2.14 5.29 -1.16
N GLY A 16 -1.81 6.38 -0.50
CA GLY A 16 -1.17 6.37 0.82
C GLY A 16 0.35 6.27 0.80
N THR A 17 0.95 6.68 1.91
CA THR A 17 2.38 6.55 2.15
C THR A 17 2.65 5.31 2.99
N ARG A 18 3.60 4.48 2.54
CA ARG A 18 3.91 3.19 3.17
C ARG A 18 4.63 3.40 4.51
N GLN A 19 4.17 2.68 5.52
CA GLN A 19 4.71 2.60 6.88
C GLN A 19 5.10 1.15 7.21
N THR A 20 5.73 0.90 8.35
CA THR A 20 6.24 -0.43 8.71
C THR A 20 5.59 -0.94 9.99
N THR A 21 4.83 -2.03 9.93
CA THR A 21 4.34 -2.73 11.13
C THR A 21 5.27 -3.86 11.52
N SER A 22 5.30 -4.20 12.82
CA SER A 22 6.15 -5.27 13.34
C SER A 22 5.60 -5.90 14.63
N ASN A 23 6.12 -7.07 14.96
CA ASN A 23 5.87 -7.78 16.22
C ASN A 23 6.77 -7.30 17.39
N ARG A 24 7.73 -6.41 17.11
CA ARG A 24 8.63 -5.76 18.08
C ARG A 24 8.85 -4.29 17.68
N ALA A 25 9.16 -3.42 18.64
CA ALA A 25 9.35 -2.00 18.37
C ALA A 25 10.47 -1.72 17.36
N ILE A 26 10.28 -0.67 16.55
CA ILE A 26 11.30 -0.07 15.67
C ILE A 26 11.48 1.38 16.12
N ASN A 27 12.44 1.62 17.01
CA ASN A 27 12.74 2.95 17.56
C ASN A 27 13.84 3.66 16.78
N SER A 28 14.66 2.90 16.05
CA SER A 28 15.72 3.40 15.19
C SER A 28 15.97 2.43 14.03
N ILE A 29 16.79 2.83 13.05
CA ILE A 29 17.19 1.94 11.96
C ILE A 29 17.92 0.68 12.45
N ALA A 30 18.55 0.71 13.63
CA ALA A 30 19.21 -0.46 14.20
C ALA A 30 18.22 -1.62 14.46
N ASP A 31 16.96 -1.29 14.78
CA ASP A 31 15.91 -2.28 15.02
C ASP A 31 15.47 -2.98 13.73
N MET A 32 15.77 -2.43 12.55
CA MET A 32 15.49 -3.11 11.28
C MET A 32 16.43 -4.30 11.05
N LYS A 33 17.61 -4.31 11.70
CA LYS A 33 18.64 -5.34 11.47
C LYS A 33 18.09 -6.74 11.72
N GLY A 34 18.06 -7.56 10.68
CA GLY A 34 17.60 -8.94 10.75
C GLY A 34 16.09 -9.14 10.95
N LEU A 35 15.29 -8.07 10.94
CA LEU A 35 13.83 -8.15 10.94
C LEU A 35 13.38 -8.93 9.69
N LYS A 36 12.62 -10.01 9.84
CA LYS A 36 12.02 -10.73 8.70
C LYS A 36 10.88 -9.90 8.14
N LEU A 37 11.21 -8.96 7.25
CA LEU A 37 10.26 -7.99 6.71
C LEU A 37 9.60 -8.56 5.46
N ARG A 38 8.31 -8.85 5.55
CA ARG A 38 7.52 -9.17 4.37
C ARG A 38 7.46 -7.97 3.45
N VAL A 39 7.69 -8.20 2.15
CA VAL A 39 7.54 -7.22 1.07
C VAL A 39 6.72 -7.82 -0.08
N PRO A 40 6.07 -7.03 -0.95
CA PRO A 40 5.54 -7.54 -2.21
C PRO A 40 6.66 -7.96 -3.16
N ASN A 41 6.31 -8.68 -4.24
CA ASN A 41 7.22 -9.04 -5.33
C ASN A 41 7.56 -7.83 -6.22
N ALA A 42 8.17 -6.79 -5.64
CA ALA A 42 8.57 -5.57 -6.30
C ALA A 42 10.01 -5.20 -5.92
N ALA A 43 10.83 -4.88 -6.92
CA ALA A 43 12.26 -4.62 -6.73
C ALA A 43 12.53 -3.45 -5.78
N THR A 44 11.70 -2.41 -5.80
CA THR A 44 11.81 -1.23 -4.93
C THR A 44 11.55 -1.58 -3.45
N ASN A 45 10.54 -2.41 -3.16
CA ASN A 45 10.24 -2.85 -1.80
C ASN A 45 11.31 -3.82 -1.28
N LEU A 46 11.80 -4.73 -2.12
CA LEU A 46 12.95 -5.58 -1.82
C LEU A 46 14.20 -4.73 -1.50
N ALA A 47 14.45 -3.68 -2.28
CA ALA A 47 15.54 -2.76 -2.06
C ALA A 47 15.38 -1.98 -0.74
N TYR A 48 14.18 -1.46 -0.46
CA TYR A 48 13.88 -0.80 0.82
C TYR A 48 14.27 -1.71 2.00
N ALA A 49 13.74 -2.93 2.05
CA ALA A 49 14.04 -3.88 3.12
C ALA A 49 15.53 -4.20 3.24
N LYS A 50 16.21 -4.42 2.11
CA LYS A 50 17.65 -4.72 2.07
C LYS A 50 18.49 -3.56 2.60
N TYR A 51 18.26 -2.34 2.10
CA TYR A 51 19.12 -1.20 2.40
C TYR A 51 18.90 -0.61 3.79
N VAL A 52 17.75 -0.87 4.42
CA VAL A 52 17.54 -0.56 5.85
C VAL A 52 18.05 -1.65 6.80
N GLY A 53 18.57 -2.77 6.27
CA GLY A 53 19.18 -3.85 7.04
C GLY A 53 18.24 -4.99 7.47
N ALA A 54 16.99 -4.99 6.99
CA ALA A 54 16.05 -6.08 7.22
C ALA A 54 16.34 -7.29 6.31
N SER A 55 15.73 -8.42 6.65
CA SER A 55 15.76 -9.66 5.87
C SER A 55 14.46 -9.77 5.05
N PRO A 56 14.44 -9.43 3.76
CA PRO A 56 13.21 -9.42 2.97
C PRO A 56 12.66 -10.83 2.73
N THR A 57 11.35 -10.99 2.93
CA THR A 57 10.61 -12.20 2.56
C THR A 57 9.50 -11.83 1.57
N PRO A 58 9.72 -11.98 0.25
CA PRO A 58 8.69 -11.67 -0.74
C PRO A 58 7.55 -12.68 -0.68
N MET A 59 6.29 -12.21 -0.60
CA MET A 59 5.12 -13.10 -0.63
C MET A 59 3.86 -12.39 -1.15
N ALA A 60 2.87 -13.17 -1.59
CA ALA A 60 1.61 -12.62 -2.10
C ALA A 60 0.84 -11.89 -0.98
N PHE A 61 0.04 -10.87 -1.35
CA PHE A 61 -0.67 -10.05 -0.37
C PHE A 61 -1.69 -10.85 0.47
N SER A 62 -2.30 -11.88 -0.13
CA SER A 62 -3.26 -12.78 0.53
C SER A 62 -2.65 -13.63 1.63
N GLU A 63 -1.34 -13.87 1.62
CA GLU A 63 -0.65 -14.76 2.57
C GLU A 63 -0.18 -14.00 3.83
N VAL A 64 -0.18 -12.66 3.77
CA VAL A 64 0.50 -11.81 4.76
C VAL A 64 -0.10 -11.94 6.15
N TYR A 65 -1.43 -11.91 6.27
CA TYR A 65 -2.07 -11.95 7.60
C TYR A 65 -1.65 -13.19 8.38
N LEU A 66 -1.73 -14.37 7.75
CA LEU A 66 -1.36 -15.63 8.39
C LEU A 66 0.15 -15.67 8.71
N ALA A 67 0.98 -15.14 7.82
CA ALA A 67 2.43 -15.08 8.05
C ALA A 67 2.80 -14.20 9.25
N LEU A 68 2.10 -13.07 9.44
CA LEU A 68 2.24 -12.20 10.60
C LEU A 68 1.72 -12.89 11.87
N GLN A 69 0.52 -13.49 11.80
CA GLN A 69 -0.12 -14.17 12.93
C GLN A 69 0.74 -15.29 13.52
N THR A 70 1.40 -16.04 12.65
CA THR A 70 2.27 -17.17 13.02
C THR A 70 3.72 -16.76 13.30
N ASN A 71 4.07 -15.48 13.14
CA ASN A 71 5.43 -14.96 13.17
C ASN A 71 6.40 -15.68 12.20
N ALA A 72 5.88 -16.18 11.07
CA ALA A 72 6.72 -16.64 9.96
C ALA A 72 7.53 -15.46 9.37
N VAL A 73 6.94 -14.27 9.42
CA VAL A 73 7.58 -12.97 9.20
C VAL A 73 7.32 -12.07 10.41
N ASP A 74 8.26 -11.17 10.71
CA ASP A 74 8.20 -10.32 11.90
C ASP A 74 7.41 -9.03 11.67
N GLY A 75 7.28 -8.63 10.41
CA GLY A 75 6.63 -7.39 10.04
C GLY A 75 6.28 -7.34 8.57
N GLN A 76 5.58 -6.28 8.19
CA GLN A 76 5.29 -5.95 6.80
C GLN A 76 5.35 -4.43 6.63
N GLU A 77 5.34 -3.99 5.38
CA GLU A 77 5.28 -2.57 5.04
C GLU A 77 4.12 -2.31 4.08
N ASN A 78 3.31 -1.27 4.34
CA ASN A 78 2.15 -0.84 3.55
C ASN A 78 1.60 0.51 4.04
N PRO A 79 0.73 1.18 3.28
CA PRO A 79 -0.01 2.34 3.77
C PRO A 79 -0.94 1.98 4.94
N LEU A 80 -1.23 2.97 5.79
CA LEU A 80 -2.10 2.79 6.97
C LEU A 80 -3.46 2.21 6.60
N ALA A 81 -4.07 2.66 5.51
CA ALA A 81 -5.38 2.17 5.06
C ALA A 81 -5.37 0.65 4.76
N ALA A 82 -4.27 0.11 4.22
CA ALA A 82 -4.14 -1.33 3.98
C ALA A 82 -3.93 -2.12 5.28
N VAL A 83 -3.20 -1.56 6.25
CA VAL A 83 -3.08 -2.13 7.61
C VAL A 83 -4.45 -2.26 8.27
N GLN A 84 -5.33 -1.25 8.08
CA GLN A 84 -6.71 -1.31 8.56
C GLN A 84 -7.55 -2.32 7.78
N ALA A 85 -7.57 -2.24 6.44
CA ALA A 85 -8.43 -3.05 5.60
C ALA A 85 -8.19 -4.56 5.79
N GLN A 86 -6.92 -4.95 5.92
CA GLN A 86 -6.53 -6.34 6.18
C GLN A 86 -6.49 -6.71 7.66
N LYS A 87 -6.81 -5.76 8.54
CA LYS A 87 -6.74 -5.92 9.99
C LYS A 87 -5.39 -6.40 10.52
N PHE A 88 -4.29 -5.99 9.88
CA PHE A 88 -2.95 -6.37 10.34
C PHE A 88 -2.66 -5.91 11.78
N TYR A 89 -3.36 -4.87 12.26
CA TYR A 89 -3.32 -4.41 13.65
C TYR A 89 -3.75 -5.48 14.68
N GLU A 90 -4.51 -6.51 14.28
CA GLU A 90 -4.85 -7.63 15.16
C GLU A 90 -3.62 -8.49 15.49
N VAL A 91 -2.69 -8.59 14.53
CA VAL A 91 -1.53 -9.51 14.54
C VAL A 91 -0.19 -8.78 14.55
N GLN A 92 -0.18 -7.47 14.72
CA GLN A 92 1.01 -6.61 14.80
C GLN A 92 0.82 -5.58 15.91
N LYS A 93 1.79 -5.48 16.82
CA LYS A 93 1.67 -4.61 18.01
C LYS A 93 2.44 -3.30 17.89
N PHE A 94 3.27 -3.15 16.86
CA PHE A 94 4.06 -1.95 16.63
C PHE A 94 3.86 -1.44 15.20
N LEU A 95 3.85 -0.12 15.03
CA LEU A 95 3.79 0.55 13.73
C LEU A 95 4.72 1.75 13.73
N ALA A 96 5.83 1.68 12.98
CA ALA A 96 6.75 2.79 12.82
C ALA A 96 6.41 3.63 11.59
N MET A 97 6.41 4.97 11.77
CA MET A 97 6.17 5.95 10.71
C MET A 97 7.42 6.15 9.84
N THR A 98 7.74 5.14 9.02
CA THR A 98 8.96 5.10 8.18
C THR A 98 8.86 5.91 6.90
N ASN A 99 7.66 6.25 6.41
CA ASN A 99 7.40 7.14 5.26
C ASN A 99 8.23 6.85 4.00
N HIS A 100 8.49 5.57 3.72
CA HIS A 100 9.62 5.17 2.86
C HIS A 100 9.29 5.13 1.37
N ILE A 101 8.01 4.96 1.01
CA ILE A 101 7.52 4.91 -0.38
C ILE A 101 6.14 5.55 -0.42
N LEU A 102 5.91 6.42 -1.40
CA LEU A 102 4.59 6.98 -1.70
C LEU A 102 3.93 6.13 -2.79
N ASN A 103 2.66 5.74 -2.60
CA ASN A 103 1.89 5.04 -3.63
C ASN A 103 0.87 5.98 -4.28
N ASP A 104 0.82 5.95 -5.60
CA ASP A 104 -0.33 6.36 -6.37
C ASP A 104 -1.18 5.14 -6.76
N GLN A 105 -2.33 5.39 -7.39
CA GLN A 105 -3.17 4.38 -8.02
C GLN A 105 -3.63 4.90 -9.37
N LEU A 106 -3.37 4.12 -10.42
CA LEU A 106 -3.77 4.46 -11.78
C LEU A 106 -5.08 3.74 -12.14
N TYR A 107 -6.08 4.50 -12.57
CA TYR A 107 -7.26 3.95 -13.22
C TYR A 107 -6.92 3.75 -14.69
N LEU A 108 -6.74 2.49 -15.07
CA LEU A 108 -6.39 2.10 -16.43
C LEU A 108 -7.58 1.41 -17.11
N VAL A 109 -7.72 1.63 -18.40
CA VAL A 109 -8.67 0.91 -19.26
C VAL A 109 -7.94 0.26 -20.42
N SER A 110 -8.39 -0.92 -20.85
CA SER A 110 -7.87 -1.55 -22.08
C SER A 110 -8.08 -0.62 -23.27
N ASN A 111 -7.05 -0.50 -24.12
CA ASN A 111 -7.16 0.24 -25.37
C ASN A 111 -8.23 -0.37 -26.30
N GLU A 112 -8.41 -1.70 -26.28
CA GLU A 112 -9.40 -2.37 -27.14
C GLU A 112 -10.81 -1.94 -26.72
N THR A 113 -11.14 -2.10 -25.43
CA THR A 113 -12.43 -1.67 -24.88
C THR A 113 -12.67 -0.18 -25.06
N TYR A 114 -11.67 0.66 -24.78
CA TYR A 114 -11.86 2.11 -24.82
C TYR A 114 -12.10 2.63 -26.24
N LYS A 115 -11.45 2.03 -27.25
CA LYS A 115 -11.64 2.41 -28.67
C LYS A 115 -12.97 1.96 -29.25
N GLU A 116 -13.57 0.90 -28.71
CA GLU A 116 -14.91 0.43 -29.11
C GLU A 116 -16.03 1.34 -28.61
N LEU A 117 -15.77 2.13 -27.57
CA LEU A 117 -16.75 3.10 -27.06
C LEU A 117 -16.88 4.28 -28.03
N PRO A 118 -18.12 4.71 -28.34
CA PRO A 118 -18.39 6.03 -28.90
C PRO A 118 -17.73 7.16 -28.09
N GLU A 119 -17.39 8.27 -28.74
CA GLU A 119 -16.64 9.38 -28.13
C GLU A 119 -17.36 9.97 -26.89
N ASP A 120 -18.68 10.04 -26.91
CA ASP A 120 -19.49 10.48 -25.77
C ASP A 120 -19.35 9.53 -24.56
N LEU A 121 -19.32 8.21 -24.80
CA LEU A 121 -19.09 7.23 -23.73
C LEU A 121 -17.64 7.21 -23.25
N GLN A 122 -16.66 7.43 -24.14
CA GLN A 122 -15.26 7.62 -23.74
C GLN A 122 -15.13 8.80 -22.77
N LYS A 123 -15.83 9.90 -23.05
CA LYS A 123 -15.90 11.08 -22.18
C LYS A 123 -16.55 10.76 -20.84
N VAL A 124 -17.68 10.04 -20.83
CA VAL A 124 -18.35 9.61 -19.57
C VAL A 124 -17.40 8.78 -18.69
N VAL A 125 -16.71 7.81 -19.28
CA VAL A 125 -15.76 6.96 -18.55
C VAL A 125 -14.58 7.77 -17.99
N LYS A 126 -14.03 8.69 -18.77
CA LYS A 126 -12.95 9.58 -18.34
C LYS A 126 -13.39 10.51 -17.21
N ASP A 127 -14.53 11.17 -17.35
CA ASP A 127 -15.06 12.09 -16.33
C ASP A 127 -15.36 11.34 -15.01
N ALA A 128 -15.91 10.13 -15.10
CA ALA A 128 -16.16 9.28 -13.93
C ALA A 128 -14.85 8.87 -13.24
N ALA A 129 -13.83 8.48 -14.00
CA ALA A 129 -12.52 8.11 -13.45
C ALA A 129 -11.81 9.29 -12.77
N GLU A 130 -11.92 10.50 -13.32
CA GLU A 130 -11.40 11.72 -12.70
C GLU A 130 -12.11 12.05 -11.38
N ASN A 131 -13.43 11.94 -11.34
CA ASN A 131 -14.21 12.15 -10.12
C ASN A 131 -13.87 11.09 -9.06
N ALA A 132 -13.76 9.83 -9.47
CA ALA A 132 -13.36 8.73 -8.60
C ALA A 132 -11.95 8.95 -8.04
N ALA A 133 -10.98 9.38 -8.84
CA ALA A 133 -9.61 9.61 -8.38
C ALA A 133 -9.48 10.75 -7.36
N LYS A 134 -10.25 11.82 -7.52
CA LYS A 134 -10.34 12.91 -6.52
C LYS A 134 -10.92 12.39 -5.20
N TYR A 135 -11.99 11.61 -5.26
CA TYR A 135 -12.60 11.03 -4.08
C TYR A 135 -11.68 9.99 -3.40
N HIS A 136 -11.06 9.12 -4.18
CA HIS A 136 -10.06 8.14 -3.74
C HIS A 136 -8.94 8.84 -2.97
N THR A 137 -8.32 9.87 -3.56
CA THR A 137 -7.26 10.67 -2.91
C THR A 137 -7.72 11.25 -1.58
N LYS A 138 -8.94 11.81 -1.55
CA LYS A 138 -9.51 12.37 -0.31
C LYS A 138 -9.65 11.31 0.79
N LEU A 139 -10.10 10.10 0.47
CA LEU A 139 -10.23 9.02 1.44
C LEU A 139 -8.89 8.68 2.11
N PHE A 140 -7.80 8.62 1.34
CA PHE A 140 -6.47 8.34 1.89
C PHE A 140 -5.93 9.50 2.73
N VAL A 141 -6.07 10.74 2.24
CA VAL A 141 -5.61 11.94 2.96
C VAL A 141 -6.34 12.13 4.28
N ASP A 142 -7.64 11.88 4.32
CA ASP A 142 -8.42 11.98 5.55
C ASP A 142 -8.15 10.78 6.47
N GLY A 143 -8.10 9.56 5.91
CA GLY A 143 -7.80 8.35 6.67
C GLY A 143 -6.45 8.37 7.37
N GLU A 144 -5.39 8.86 6.73
CA GLU A 144 -4.05 8.92 7.35
C GLU A 144 -4.00 9.81 8.61
N LYS A 145 -4.91 10.79 8.75
CA LYS A 145 -5.03 11.62 9.96
C LYS A 145 -5.66 10.86 11.13
N ASP A 146 -6.65 10.02 10.83
CA ASP A 146 -7.47 9.35 11.85
C ASP A 146 -6.94 7.96 12.22
N LEU A 147 -6.23 7.31 11.30
CA LEU A 147 -5.83 5.92 11.42
C LEU A 147 -4.78 5.67 12.51
N VAL A 148 -3.90 6.63 12.78
CA VAL A 148 -2.93 6.53 13.88
C VAL A 148 -3.66 6.35 15.21
N SER A 149 -4.61 7.24 15.52
CA SER A 149 -5.42 7.17 16.73
C SER A 149 -6.36 5.95 16.75
N PHE A 150 -6.83 5.49 15.59
CA PHE A 150 -7.54 4.22 15.50
C PHE A 150 -6.65 3.05 15.94
N PHE A 151 -5.41 2.95 15.43
CA PHE A 151 -4.49 1.87 15.78
C PHE A 151 -4.08 1.90 17.25
N GLU A 152 -3.84 3.09 17.82
CA GLU A 152 -3.60 3.25 19.26
C GLU A 152 -4.77 2.69 20.10
N LYS A 153 -6.01 2.98 19.71
CA LYS A 153 -7.22 2.43 20.37
C LYS A 153 -7.35 0.91 20.22
N GLN A 154 -6.77 0.32 19.17
CA GLN A 154 -6.67 -1.13 19.00
C GLN A 154 -5.49 -1.75 19.78
N GLY A 155 -4.71 -0.94 20.51
CA GLY A 155 -3.57 -1.38 21.30
C GLY A 155 -2.27 -1.52 20.52
N VAL A 156 -2.18 -0.92 19.32
CA VAL A 156 -0.92 -0.81 18.58
C VAL A 156 -0.11 0.35 19.16
N LYS A 157 1.19 0.12 19.37
CA LYS A 157 2.13 1.18 19.73
C LYS A 157 2.75 1.77 18.46
N ILE A 158 2.66 3.08 18.33
CA ILE A 158 3.30 3.85 17.26
C ILE A 158 4.75 4.17 17.66
#